data_AF-A0A8C5I799-F1
#
_entry.id   AF-A0A8C5I799-F1
#
_cell.length_a   1.000
_cell.length_b   1.000
_cell.length_c   1.000
_cell.angle_alpha   90.00
_cell.angle_beta   90.00
_cell.angle_gamma   90.00
#
_symmetry.space_group_name_H-M   'P 1'
#
loop_
_entity.id
_entity.type
_entity.pdbx_description
1 polymer ?
#
loop_
_entity_poly.entity_id
_entity_poly.type
_entity_poly.pdbx_seq_one_letter_code
_entity_poly.pdbx_strand_id
1 'polypeptide(L)'
;MTKKQNKEQVPPAAESSNKKASSSKPSKKSHSSNNTPSPPPPRKTLEEAFKSLDISDLKQQLARSQSLFPENPSVWVKDLAGYLNLHLTAPETEPTLSSYAHDYPYCLTGKELKGVIKGLIGRCSNVLPDFFDYCIYTMLRELDRQSGEPLHGYRVCIQAILQDKSRIATQNLPEYLELLRSVQNRPVKCLTIMWALGQAGFYDLSQGLKVWLGIMLPVLGVKSLSSYAIAYLERLLLLHANLTKGFGIMGPKEFFPLLDFAFMPKNALSPSLQEQLRRLYPRLKVLAFGAKPENTLHTYLPSFLSRATPNCPDDMKRELLNSMTECLCVDAQSLGVWRQLYTKHLVQSGLLLDHLLKSWSVLPPKLRKNLKETIQSFRVTNEEMGDAVGSQDLQECAALCQVKMRGRGFPWSKLLLVLLVFIAGFVAHDLRSHGSVAGRYLQTSGLTSVSQQAWSKITMYSKQGFRYDLISPQTVSEWTSFYSLLLFVPFAADNCASDMSINGSKSLTVRFLIFLHHNYVLPALAYVLELLQRAWTSLQESCNGEVSVSCLRGHALAFTNSTWQMLQHTTLAIKTWAQELLTPAG
;
A
#
# COMPACT_ATOMS: atom_id res chain seq x y z
N MET A 1 -45.59 81.73 18.03
CA MET A 1 -46.07 80.40 18.51
C MET A 1 -44.87 79.60 19.05
N THR A 2 -45.08 78.46 19.71
CA THR A 2 -44.16 77.90 20.72
C THR A 2 -43.36 76.65 20.30
N LYS A 3 -42.06 76.63 20.68
CA LYS A 3 -41.23 75.45 21.05
C LYS A 3 -40.87 74.46 19.90
N LYS A 4 -39.72 73.74 19.88
CA LYS A 4 -38.48 73.77 20.70
C LYS A 4 -37.33 73.02 19.98
N GLN A 5 -36.06 73.42 20.24
CA GLN A 5 -34.82 72.60 20.41
C GLN A 5 -34.59 71.38 19.46
N ASN A 6 -33.58 71.29 18.57
CA ASN A 6 -32.12 71.59 18.65
C ASN A 6 -31.40 70.86 19.82
N LYS A 7 -30.25 70.18 19.68
CA LYS A 7 -29.24 70.14 18.58
C LYS A 7 -28.21 68.98 18.77
N GLU A 8 -27.51 68.55 17.71
CA GLU A 8 -26.12 67.98 17.65
C GLU A 8 -25.72 66.70 18.47
N GLN A 9 -24.94 65.67 18.02
CA GLN A 9 -23.94 65.44 16.93
C GLN A 9 -22.58 66.18 17.14
N VAL A 10 -21.34 65.68 16.89
CA VAL A 10 -20.74 64.58 16.06
C VAL A 10 -19.40 64.06 16.70
N PRO A 11 -18.91 62.82 16.44
CA PRO A 11 -17.58 62.26 16.89
C PRO A 11 -16.58 62.02 15.71
N PRO A 12 -15.49 61.19 15.74
CA PRO A 12 -14.39 60.85 16.71
C PRO A 12 -12.93 60.83 16.08
N ALA A 13 -11.95 60.17 16.76
CA ALA A 13 -10.65 59.57 16.27
C ALA A 13 -9.41 60.52 16.13
N ALA A 14 -8.12 60.13 16.32
CA ALA A 14 -7.37 58.94 16.83
C ALA A 14 -5.95 59.42 17.33
N GLU A 15 -4.87 58.67 17.66
CA GLU A 15 -4.54 57.21 17.66
C GLU A 15 -3.53 56.83 18.82
N SER A 16 -2.34 56.25 18.57
CA SER A 16 -1.45 55.62 19.59
C SER A 16 0.07 55.93 19.51
N SER A 17 0.84 55.61 20.57
CA SER A 17 2.24 55.09 20.50
C SER A 17 2.84 54.79 21.90
N ASN A 18 3.98 54.07 21.95
CA ASN A 18 4.60 53.48 23.16
C ASN A 18 6.08 53.88 23.32
N LYS A 19 6.60 54.06 24.57
CA LYS A 19 8.04 53.91 24.91
C LYS A 19 8.32 53.82 26.43
N LYS A 20 9.40 53.13 26.80
CA LYS A 20 9.90 52.94 28.19
C LYS A 20 11.10 53.85 28.51
N ALA A 21 11.25 54.25 29.77
CA ALA A 21 12.53 54.61 30.42
C ALA A 21 12.42 54.46 31.96
N SER A 22 13.53 54.54 32.70
CA SER A 22 13.60 54.12 34.13
C SER A 22 14.54 54.94 35.02
N SER A 23 14.06 55.38 36.20
CA SER A 23 14.81 55.86 37.39
C SER A 23 13.80 56.32 38.47
N SER A 24 14.09 56.44 39.78
CA SER A 24 15.11 55.85 40.67
C SER A 24 14.68 55.94 42.16
N LYS A 25 15.34 55.19 43.06
CA LYS A 25 15.13 55.17 44.55
C LYS A 25 15.50 56.50 45.23
N PRO A 26 14.97 56.85 46.44
CA PRO A 26 15.26 56.18 47.74
C PRO A 26 14.03 55.97 48.66
N SER A 27 13.77 54.81 49.29
CA SER A 27 14.53 54.02 50.29
C SER A 27 14.59 54.60 51.73
N LYS A 28 13.85 53.98 52.66
CA LYS A 28 14.12 54.00 54.12
C LYS A 28 13.92 52.58 54.68
N LYS A 29 14.68 52.18 55.70
CA LYS A 29 14.67 50.81 56.28
C LYS A 29 13.89 50.75 57.60
N SER A 30 13.23 49.62 57.85
CA SER A 30 12.99 49.06 59.20
C SER A 30 12.92 47.52 59.09
N HIS A 31 12.90 46.80 60.22
CA HIS A 31 13.34 45.40 60.26
C HIS A 31 12.30 44.32 59.89
N SER A 32 12.87 43.23 59.37
CA SER A 32 12.28 41.89 59.27
C SER A 32 11.63 41.41 60.57
N SER A 33 10.47 40.77 60.43
CA SER A 33 10.07 39.63 61.26
C SER A 33 9.60 38.51 60.32
N ASN A 34 9.89 37.25 60.66
CA ASN A 34 9.65 36.12 59.77
C ASN A 34 8.16 35.76 59.70
N ASN A 35 7.59 35.82 58.50
CA ASN A 35 6.35 35.12 58.16
C ASN A 35 6.56 34.38 56.82
N THR A 36 7.18 33.20 56.90
CA THR A 36 7.16 32.23 55.81
C THR A 36 5.71 31.77 55.62
N PRO A 37 5.13 31.80 54.40
CA PRO A 37 3.82 31.21 54.18
C PRO A 37 3.89 29.71 54.50
N SER A 38 3.09 29.26 55.48
CA SER A 38 2.89 27.83 55.70
C SER A 38 2.37 27.20 54.41
N PRO A 39 2.89 26.03 53.97
CA PRO A 39 2.32 25.36 52.82
C PRO A 39 0.83 25.06 53.07
N PRO A 40 -0.03 25.10 52.04
CA PRO A 40 -1.43 24.72 52.20
C PRO A 40 -1.52 23.29 52.75
N PRO A 41 -2.56 22.96 53.54
CA PRO A 41 -2.70 21.64 54.15
C PRO A 41 -2.67 20.54 53.10
N PRO A 42 -2.11 19.35 53.41
CA PRO A 42 -1.97 18.27 52.45
C PRO A 42 -3.34 17.87 51.91
N ARG A 43 -3.53 18.05 50.60
CA ARG A 43 -4.71 17.56 49.90
C ARG A 43 -4.63 16.04 49.91
N LYS A 44 -5.59 15.37 50.56
CA LYS A 44 -5.67 13.90 50.58
C LYS A 44 -5.60 13.37 49.15
N THR A 45 -4.67 12.46 48.90
CA THR A 45 -4.60 11.73 47.63
C THR A 45 -5.71 10.68 47.56
N LEU A 46 -6.06 10.20 46.36
CA LEU A 46 -7.05 9.12 46.24
C LEU A 46 -6.51 7.83 46.87
N GLU A 47 -5.20 7.62 46.80
CA GLU A 47 -4.45 6.56 47.46
C GLU A 47 -4.57 6.61 49.00
N GLU A 48 -4.61 7.81 49.60
CA GLU A 48 -4.90 7.98 51.02
C GLU A 48 -6.38 7.73 51.34
N ALA A 49 -7.30 8.16 50.47
CA ALA A 49 -8.73 7.89 50.64
C ALA A 49 -9.01 6.37 50.64
N PHE A 50 -8.42 5.60 49.71
CA PHE A 50 -8.50 4.14 49.71
C PHE A 50 -7.86 3.48 50.95
N LYS A 51 -6.77 4.03 51.49
CA LYS A 51 -6.14 3.53 52.74
C LYS A 51 -6.96 3.84 53.99
N SER A 52 -7.81 4.87 53.96
CA SER A 52 -8.65 5.29 55.08
C SER A 52 -10.11 4.82 54.99
N LEU A 53 -10.43 3.99 53.98
CA LEU A 53 -11.77 3.42 53.78
C LEU A 53 -12.02 2.27 54.78
N ASP A 54 -13.06 2.40 55.59
CA ASP A 54 -13.48 1.32 56.49
C ASP A 54 -14.27 0.23 55.72
N ILE A 55 -13.60 -0.88 55.44
CA ILE A 55 -14.20 -2.03 54.74
C ILE A 55 -15.18 -2.79 55.66
N SER A 56 -15.08 -2.65 56.98
CA SER A 56 -15.98 -3.28 57.95
C SER A 56 -17.30 -2.53 58.04
N ASP A 57 -17.27 -1.20 58.12
CA ASP A 57 -18.46 -0.35 58.02
C ASP A 57 -19.14 -0.55 56.65
N LEU A 58 -18.40 -0.52 55.53
CA LEU A 58 -18.96 -0.84 54.21
C LEU A 58 -19.70 -2.20 54.20
N LYS A 59 -19.11 -3.25 54.79
CA LYS A 59 -19.76 -4.56 54.92
C LYS A 59 -21.04 -4.47 55.78
N GLN A 60 -21.03 -3.69 56.86
CA GLN A 60 -22.18 -3.51 57.74
C GLN A 60 -23.31 -2.73 57.05
N GLN A 61 -23.02 -1.64 56.34
CA GLN A 61 -24.01 -0.87 55.58
C GLN A 61 -24.60 -1.73 54.45
N LEU A 62 -23.78 -2.50 53.73
CA LEU A 62 -24.26 -3.44 52.71
C LEU A 62 -25.13 -4.54 53.33
N ALA A 63 -24.71 -5.19 54.42
CA ALA A 63 -25.53 -6.19 55.10
C ALA A 63 -26.88 -5.63 55.56
N ARG A 64 -26.91 -4.39 56.07
CA ARG A 64 -28.13 -3.67 56.43
C ARG A 64 -29.03 -3.42 55.21
N SER A 65 -28.46 -2.93 54.11
CA SER A 65 -29.18 -2.74 52.84
C SER A 65 -29.78 -4.06 52.31
N GLN A 66 -29.00 -5.15 52.34
CA GLN A 66 -29.48 -6.48 51.95
C GLN A 66 -30.59 -7.01 52.87
N SER A 67 -30.56 -6.70 54.17
CA SER A 67 -31.62 -7.12 55.12
C SER A 67 -32.91 -6.30 55.02
N LEU A 68 -32.82 -5.02 54.64
CA LEU A 68 -33.98 -4.13 54.45
C LEU A 68 -34.64 -4.30 53.08
N PHE A 69 -33.86 -4.68 52.06
CA PHE A 69 -34.30 -4.77 50.66
C PHE A 69 -33.89 -6.09 49.99
N PRO A 70 -34.27 -7.27 50.52
CA PRO A 70 -33.80 -8.58 50.05
C PRO A 70 -34.13 -8.90 48.58
N GLU A 71 -35.23 -8.37 48.06
CA GLU A 71 -35.65 -8.58 46.66
C GLU A 71 -35.26 -7.43 45.71
N ASN A 72 -34.46 -6.45 46.17
CA ASN A 72 -34.07 -5.29 45.35
C ASN A 72 -32.54 -5.13 45.22
N PRO A 73 -31.88 -5.98 44.41
CA PRO A 73 -30.43 -5.90 44.19
C PRO A 73 -29.96 -4.59 43.54
N SER A 74 -30.87 -3.76 43.01
CA SER A 74 -30.54 -2.42 42.49
C SER A 74 -30.18 -1.46 43.61
N VAL A 75 -30.79 -1.59 44.79
CA VAL A 75 -30.48 -0.75 45.96
C VAL A 75 -29.06 -1.03 46.44
N TRP A 76 -28.68 -2.30 46.62
CA TRP A 76 -27.37 -2.66 47.20
C TRP A 76 -26.19 -2.14 46.38
N VAL A 77 -26.29 -2.15 45.05
CA VAL A 77 -25.24 -1.64 44.16
C VAL A 77 -25.20 -0.11 44.13
N LYS A 78 -26.37 0.56 44.27
CA LYS A 78 -26.46 2.02 44.42
C LYS A 78 -25.88 2.47 45.77
N ASP A 79 -26.14 1.72 46.84
CA ASP A 79 -25.55 1.97 48.16
C ASP A 79 -24.03 1.74 48.15
N LEU A 80 -23.53 0.69 47.48
CA LEU A 80 -22.10 0.50 47.24
C LEU A 80 -21.48 1.71 46.52
N ALA A 81 -22.10 2.17 45.43
CA ALA A 81 -21.62 3.34 44.69
C ALA A 81 -21.64 4.61 45.54
N GLY A 82 -22.73 4.87 46.26
CA GLY A 82 -22.90 6.01 47.15
C GLY A 82 -21.88 6.04 48.28
N TYR A 83 -21.68 4.90 48.96
CA TYR A 83 -20.66 4.76 50.02
C TYR A 83 -19.25 5.00 49.47
N LEU A 84 -18.87 4.31 48.39
CA LEU A 84 -17.56 4.52 47.77
C LEU A 84 -17.38 5.97 47.33
N ASN A 85 -18.43 6.63 46.85
CA ASN A 85 -18.33 8.01 46.39
C ASN A 85 -18.23 9.02 47.54
N LEU A 86 -18.92 8.77 48.67
CA LEU A 86 -18.86 9.58 49.88
C LEU A 86 -17.48 9.52 50.56
N HIS A 87 -16.84 8.34 50.55
CA HIS A 87 -15.58 8.13 51.26
C HIS A 87 -14.33 8.32 50.38
N LEU A 88 -14.39 8.04 49.06
CA LEU A 88 -13.29 8.27 48.12
C LEU A 88 -13.21 9.75 47.68
N THR A 89 -13.01 10.63 48.65
CA THR A 89 -12.84 12.07 48.45
C THR A 89 -11.40 12.40 48.10
N ALA A 90 -11.20 13.01 46.93
CA ALA A 90 -9.90 13.51 46.45
C ALA A 90 -10.13 14.75 45.55
N PRO A 91 -9.11 15.61 45.32
CA PRO A 91 -9.21 16.71 44.37
C PRO A 91 -9.55 16.21 42.97
N GLU A 92 -10.41 16.93 42.24
CA GLU A 92 -10.88 16.51 40.92
C GLU A 92 -9.72 16.30 39.94
N THR A 93 -9.56 15.05 39.50
CA THR A 93 -8.67 14.64 38.41
C THR A 93 -9.40 14.68 37.08
N GLU A 94 -8.68 15.05 36.00
CA GLU A 94 -9.19 15.16 34.61
C GLU A 94 -10.24 14.07 34.26
N PRO A 95 -11.39 14.41 33.63
CA PRO A 95 -12.50 13.47 33.43
C PRO A 95 -12.14 12.17 32.69
N THR A 96 -11.04 12.17 31.93
CA THR A 96 -10.50 11.04 31.16
C THR A 96 -9.55 10.13 31.95
N LEU A 97 -9.02 10.60 33.09
CA LEU A 97 -7.90 9.99 33.83
C LEU A 97 -6.71 9.61 32.93
N SER A 98 -6.46 10.38 31.86
CA SER A 98 -5.57 10.01 30.74
C SER A 98 -4.13 9.69 31.16
N SER A 99 -3.63 10.37 32.19
CA SER A 99 -2.28 10.23 32.74
C SER A 99 -2.05 8.96 33.58
N TYR A 100 -3.11 8.24 33.97
CA TYR A 100 -3.04 7.09 34.86
C TYR A 100 -3.07 5.75 34.12
N ALA A 101 -2.86 4.65 34.85
CA ALA A 101 -3.07 3.29 34.37
C ALA A 101 -4.53 3.07 33.90
N HIS A 102 -4.75 2.12 32.98
CA HIS A 102 -6.06 1.92 32.33
C HIS A 102 -7.14 1.39 33.30
N ASP A 103 -6.70 0.80 34.40
CA ASP A 103 -7.48 0.22 35.49
C ASP A 103 -7.57 1.14 36.72
N TYR A 104 -7.04 2.37 36.65
CA TYR A 104 -7.18 3.39 37.70
C TYR A 104 -8.57 4.08 37.60
N PRO A 105 -9.29 4.31 38.71
CA PRO A 105 -8.88 4.11 40.11
C PRO A 105 -9.09 2.69 40.68
N TYR A 106 -9.75 1.76 39.97
CA TYR A 106 -10.07 0.43 40.50
C TYR A 106 -8.84 -0.41 40.90
N CYS A 107 -7.67 -0.16 40.33
CA CYS A 107 -6.40 -0.79 40.72
C CYS A 107 -5.93 -0.44 42.13
N LEU A 108 -6.42 0.66 42.72
CA LEU A 108 -6.17 1.02 44.12
C LEU A 108 -7.02 0.17 45.11
N THR A 109 -7.98 -0.63 44.62
CA THR A 109 -8.78 -1.49 45.51
C THR A 109 -7.95 -2.63 46.09
N GLY A 110 -7.78 -2.62 47.42
CA GLY A 110 -7.18 -3.73 48.16
C GLY A 110 -7.95 -5.04 47.95
N LYS A 111 -7.26 -6.18 48.11
CA LYS A 111 -7.81 -7.53 47.83
C LYS A 111 -9.18 -7.78 48.48
N GLU A 112 -9.36 -7.32 49.71
CA GLU A 112 -10.60 -7.46 50.47
C GLU A 112 -11.76 -6.66 49.86
N LEU A 113 -11.56 -5.36 49.64
CA LEU A 113 -12.54 -4.48 48.98
C LEU A 113 -12.90 -5.00 47.59
N LYS A 114 -11.90 -5.45 46.82
CA LYS A 114 -12.11 -6.05 45.50
C LYS A 114 -12.95 -7.32 45.56
N GLY A 115 -12.79 -8.12 46.62
CA GLY A 115 -13.64 -9.27 46.94
C GLY A 115 -15.08 -8.88 47.28
N VAL A 116 -15.29 -7.87 48.12
CA VAL A 116 -16.64 -7.35 48.46
C VAL A 116 -17.35 -6.86 47.20
N ILE A 117 -16.68 -6.05 46.38
CA ILE A 117 -17.23 -5.49 45.13
C ILE A 117 -17.61 -6.62 44.15
N LYS A 118 -16.71 -7.56 43.84
CA LYS A 118 -17.02 -8.68 42.92
C LYS A 118 -18.10 -9.61 43.49
N GLY A 119 -18.10 -9.87 44.79
CA GLY A 119 -19.13 -10.67 45.46
C GLY A 119 -20.54 -10.06 45.42
N LEU A 120 -20.64 -8.73 45.40
CA LEU A 120 -21.93 -8.05 45.18
C LEU A 120 -22.32 -8.05 43.69
N ILE A 121 -21.42 -7.63 42.80
CA ILE A 121 -21.66 -7.53 41.34
C ILE A 121 -21.99 -8.91 40.73
N GLY A 122 -21.44 -10.00 41.25
CA GLY A 122 -21.81 -11.36 40.85
C GLY A 122 -23.27 -11.70 41.16
N ARG A 123 -23.75 -11.36 42.37
CA ARG A 123 -25.13 -11.61 42.81
C ARG A 123 -26.13 -10.68 42.12
N CYS A 124 -25.80 -9.40 41.92
CA CYS A 124 -26.68 -8.41 41.30
C CYS A 124 -26.73 -8.50 39.76
N SER A 125 -26.44 -9.66 39.15
CA SER A 125 -26.14 -9.80 37.72
C SER A 125 -27.16 -9.20 36.76
N ASN A 126 -28.44 -9.23 37.10
CA ASN A 126 -29.54 -8.82 36.22
C ASN A 126 -29.75 -7.30 36.16
N VAL A 127 -29.39 -6.57 37.22
CA VAL A 127 -29.59 -5.11 37.35
C VAL A 127 -28.34 -4.28 37.01
N LEU A 128 -27.28 -4.94 36.52
CA LEU A 128 -26.03 -4.26 36.18
C LEU A 128 -26.11 -3.30 34.98
N PRO A 129 -26.96 -3.50 33.95
CA PRO A 129 -27.19 -2.49 32.92
C PRO A 129 -27.77 -1.21 33.53
N ASP A 130 -28.92 -1.29 34.21
CA ASP A 130 -29.58 -0.14 34.84
C ASP A 130 -28.67 0.57 35.87
N PHE A 131 -27.81 -0.19 36.54
CA PHE A 131 -26.83 0.36 37.49
C PHE A 131 -25.63 1.02 36.80
N PHE A 132 -25.17 0.50 35.66
CA PHE A 132 -24.14 1.12 34.83
C PHE A 132 -24.65 2.45 34.25
N ASP A 133 -25.89 2.46 33.74
CA ASP A 133 -26.59 3.68 33.33
C ASP A 133 -26.72 4.66 34.50
N TYR A 134 -27.24 4.21 35.64
CA TYR A 134 -27.33 5.04 36.86
C TYR A 134 -26.00 5.69 37.24
N CYS A 135 -24.87 4.97 37.13
CA CYS A 135 -23.54 5.54 37.38
C CYS A 135 -23.21 6.66 36.37
N ILE A 136 -23.44 6.45 35.07
CA ILE A 136 -23.21 7.47 34.03
C ILE A 136 -24.12 8.68 34.23
N TYR A 137 -25.44 8.50 34.30
CA TYR A 137 -26.40 9.61 34.45
C TYR A 137 -26.19 10.36 35.77
N THR A 138 -25.81 9.68 36.86
CA THR A 138 -25.47 10.35 38.13
C THR A 138 -24.18 11.16 37.97
N MET A 139 -23.09 10.60 37.45
CA MET A 139 -21.86 11.38 37.19
C MET A 139 -22.12 12.60 36.30
N LEU A 140 -22.96 12.47 35.27
CA LEU A 140 -23.34 13.58 34.40
C LEU A 140 -24.23 14.62 35.08
N ARG A 141 -24.98 14.27 36.13
CA ARG A 141 -25.77 15.21 36.94
C ARG A 141 -24.90 15.92 37.98
N GLU A 142 -24.03 15.19 38.67
CA GLU A 142 -23.13 15.78 39.67
C GLU A 142 -22.15 16.78 39.03
N LEU A 143 -21.73 16.56 37.78
CA LEU A 143 -20.93 17.50 36.98
C LEU A 143 -21.60 18.87 36.69
N ASP A 144 -22.88 19.06 36.98
CA ASP A 144 -23.54 20.37 36.92
C ASP A 144 -23.63 21.07 38.30
N ARG A 145 -23.19 20.42 39.38
CA ARG A 145 -23.30 20.94 40.76
C ARG A 145 -22.06 21.73 41.14
N GLN A 146 -22.26 22.94 41.66
CA GLN A 146 -21.18 23.87 42.02
C GLN A 146 -20.29 23.39 43.19
N SER A 147 -20.69 22.35 43.93
CA SER A 147 -19.88 21.76 45.01
C SER A 147 -18.71 20.91 44.52
N GLY A 148 -18.72 20.46 43.26
CA GLY A 148 -17.65 19.60 42.72
C GLY A 148 -17.58 18.25 43.43
N GLU A 149 -18.72 17.58 43.60
CA GLU A 149 -18.80 16.26 44.24
C GLU A 149 -17.78 15.28 43.62
N PRO A 150 -17.07 14.46 44.41
CA PRO A 150 -16.20 13.42 43.88
C PRO A 150 -17.00 12.48 42.98
N LEU A 151 -16.35 11.89 41.97
CA LEU A 151 -16.97 10.90 41.07
C LEU A 151 -16.34 9.50 41.21
N HIS A 152 -15.43 9.32 42.18
CA HIS A 152 -14.56 8.16 42.25
C HIS A 152 -15.30 6.85 42.55
N GLY A 153 -16.38 6.88 43.33
CA GLY A 153 -17.17 5.68 43.62
C GLY A 153 -17.87 5.11 42.38
N TYR A 154 -18.52 5.97 41.60
CA TYR A 154 -19.14 5.57 40.33
C TYR A 154 -18.10 5.06 39.32
N ARG A 155 -16.92 5.69 39.25
CA ARG A 155 -15.80 5.25 38.40
C ARG A 155 -15.28 3.86 38.79
N VAL A 156 -15.14 3.58 40.09
CA VAL A 156 -14.78 2.26 40.62
C VAL A 156 -15.82 1.20 40.23
N CYS A 157 -17.11 1.51 40.40
CA CYS A 157 -18.20 0.60 40.03
C CYS A 157 -18.22 0.31 38.52
N ILE A 158 -18.08 1.33 37.67
CA ILE A 158 -17.98 1.21 36.21
C ILE A 158 -16.84 0.26 35.79
N GLN A 159 -15.64 0.45 36.35
CA GLN A 159 -14.49 -0.42 36.05
C GLN A 159 -14.67 -1.85 36.58
N ALA A 160 -15.26 -2.02 37.76
CA ALA A 160 -15.53 -3.33 38.33
C ALA A 160 -16.57 -4.14 37.53
N ILE A 161 -17.61 -3.49 37.00
CA ILE A 161 -18.61 -4.11 36.11
C ILE A 161 -17.93 -4.53 34.80
N LEU A 162 -17.26 -3.59 34.12
CA LEU A 162 -16.78 -3.81 32.75
C LEU A 162 -15.51 -4.68 32.65
N GLN A 163 -14.81 -4.91 33.77
CA GLN A 163 -13.74 -5.92 33.86
C GLN A 163 -14.25 -7.33 33.56
N ASP A 164 -15.40 -7.72 34.12
CA ASP A 164 -15.94 -9.07 33.95
C ASP A 164 -17.11 -9.11 32.93
N LYS A 165 -17.77 -7.97 32.67
CA LYS A 165 -19.01 -7.88 31.86
C LYS A 165 -18.98 -6.74 30.83
N SER A 166 -17.84 -6.61 30.12
CA SER A 166 -17.57 -5.61 29.08
C SER A 166 -18.71 -5.36 28.07
N ARG A 167 -19.52 -6.39 27.75
CA ARG A 167 -20.65 -6.29 26.82
C ARG A 167 -21.70 -5.24 27.22
N ILE A 168 -21.88 -4.94 28.52
CA ILE A 168 -22.91 -4.01 29.01
C ILE A 168 -22.79 -2.64 28.33
N ALA A 169 -21.58 -2.05 28.29
CA ALA A 169 -21.30 -0.78 27.60
C ALA A 169 -21.58 -0.78 26.09
N THR A 170 -21.89 -1.94 25.48
CA THR A 170 -22.20 -2.08 24.06
C THR A 170 -23.64 -2.50 23.77
N GLN A 171 -24.47 -2.69 24.81
CA GLN A 171 -25.87 -3.11 24.61
C GLN A 171 -26.72 -2.00 23.96
N ASN A 172 -26.47 -0.73 24.30
CA ASN A 172 -27.26 0.41 23.83
C ASN A 172 -26.40 1.60 23.36
N LEU A 173 -25.44 1.33 22.46
CA LEU A 173 -24.58 2.38 21.86
C LEU A 173 -25.34 3.54 21.17
N PRO A 174 -26.51 3.33 20.52
CA PRO A 174 -27.26 4.44 19.91
C PRO A 174 -27.72 5.47 20.94
N GLU A 175 -28.30 5.04 22.07
CA GLU A 175 -28.78 5.95 23.10
C GLU A 175 -27.63 6.72 23.77
N TYR A 176 -26.48 6.07 24.01
CA TYR A 176 -25.29 6.77 24.50
C TYR A 176 -24.72 7.77 23.49
N LEU A 177 -24.83 7.51 22.18
CA LEU A 177 -24.42 8.46 21.14
C LEU A 177 -25.36 9.67 21.10
N GLU A 178 -26.66 9.47 21.29
CA GLU A 178 -27.65 10.56 21.40
C GLU A 178 -27.46 11.36 22.68
N LEU A 179 -27.22 10.71 23.81
CA LEU A 179 -26.83 11.36 25.07
C LEU A 179 -25.57 12.21 24.89
N LEU A 180 -24.52 11.68 24.27
CA LEU A 180 -23.27 12.41 24.00
C LEU A 180 -23.52 13.62 23.09
N ARG A 181 -24.33 13.46 22.03
CA ARG A 181 -24.73 14.57 21.15
C ARG A 181 -25.49 15.65 21.91
N SER A 182 -26.39 15.28 22.82
CA SER A 182 -27.16 16.25 23.64
C SER A 182 -26.28 17.15 24.52
N VAL A 183 -25.09 16.66 24.92
CA VAL A 183 -24.11 17.39 25.74
C VAL A 183 -22.84 17.79 24.99
N GLN A 184 -22.85 17.80 23.65
CA GLN A 184 -21.66 18.05 22.82
C GLN A 184 -20.97 19.41 23.08
N ASN A 185 -21.73 20.40 23.56
CA ASN A 185 -21.23 21.71 23.99
C ASN A 185 -20.59 21.73 25.39
N ARG A 186 -20.61 20.62 26.14
CA ARG A 186 -19.96 20.44 27.46
C ARG A 186 -18.89 19.33 27.37
N PRO A 187 -17.63 19.65 26.97
CA PRO A 187 -16.61 18.64 26.72
C PRO A 187 -16.35 17.68 27.88
N VAL A 188 -16.37 18.17 29.12
CA VAL A 188 -16.18 17.34 30.34
C VAL A 188 -17.22 16.22 30.43
N LYS A 189 -18.48 16.48 30.07
CA LYS A 189 -19.54 15.47 30.02
C LYS A 189 -19.32 14.45 28.90
N CYS A 190 -18.97 14.92 27.70
CA CYS A 190 -18.64 14.04 26.58
C CYS A 190 -17.47 13.10 26.90
N LEU A 191 -16.37 13.65 27.42
CA LEU A 191 -15.20 12.89 27.85
C LEU A 191 -15.54 11.89 28.95
N THR A 192 -16.47 12.22 29.84
CA THR A 192 -16.97 11.31 30.88
C THR A 192 -17.76 10.12 30.30
N ILE A 193 -18.63 10.35 29.30
CA ILE A 193 -19.34 9.28 28.58
C ILE A 193 -18.34 8.39 27.82
N MET A 194 -17.44 9.01 27.05
CA MET A 194 -16.40 8.31 26.29
C MET A 194 -15.49 7.47 27.20
N TRP A 195 -15.13 7.99 28.38
CA TRP A 195 -14.35 7.27 29.38
C TRP A 195 -15.11 6.08 29.96
N ALA A 196 -16.37 6.26 30.34
CA ALA A 196 -17.17 5.22 31.01
C ALA A 196 -17.39 4.02 30.09
N LEU A 197 -17.78 4.27 28.83
CA LEU A 197 -17.97 3.22 27.83
C LEU A 197 -16.63 2.60 27.41
N GLY A 198 -15.58 3.42 27.33
CA GLY A 198 -14.23 2.99 26.95
C GLY A 198 -13.64 1.90 27.86
N GLN A 199 -14.04 1.81 29.14
CA GLN A 199 -13.49 0.79 30.06
C GLN A 199 -13.70 -0.64 29.56
N ALA A 200 -14.76 -0.91 28.79
CA ALA A 200 -15.00 -2.22 28.19
C ALA A 200 -13.89 -2.66 27.22
N GLY A 201 -13.22 -1.71 26.57
CA GLY A 201 -12.16 -1.98 25.62
C GLY A 201 -10.86 -2.48 26.25
N PHE A 202 -10.60 -2.16 27.52
CA PHE A 202 -9.38 -2.63 28.18
C PHE A 202 -9.42 -4.12 28.57
N TYR A 203 -10.59 -4.77 28.49
CA TYR A 203 -10.74 -6.20 28.76
C TYR A 203 -11.20 -6.99 27.52
N ASP A 204 -11.88 -6.34 26.57
CA ASP A 204 -12.29 -6.98 25.32
C ASP A 204 -12.17 -6.03 24.11
N LEU A 205 -11.25 -6.37 23.19
CA LEU A 205 -11.06 -5.68 21.91
C LEU A 205 -12.35 -5.54 21.11
N SER A 206 -13.22 -6.56 21.11
CA SER A 206 -14.48 -6.53 20.34
C SER A 206 -15.38 -5.39 20.84
N GLN A 207 -15.56 -5.31 22.15
CA GLN A 207 -16.37 -4.25 22.77
C GLN A 207 -15.68 -2.89 22.66
N GLY A 208 -14.36 -2.83 22.85
CA GLY A 208 -13.58 -1.60 22.70
C GLY A 208 -13.66 -0.97 21.31
N LEU A 209 -13.63 -1.79 20.26
CA LEU A 209 -13.82 -1.33 18.87
C LEU A 209 -15.24 -0.88 18.60
N LYS A 210 -16.27 -1.56 19.11
CA LYS A 210 -17.67 -1.12 18.97
C LYS A 210 -17.91 0.22 19.66
N VAL A 211 -17.40 0.43 20.88
CA VAL A 211 -17.45 1.73 21.57
C VAL A 211 -16.73 2.79 20.75
N TRP A 212 -15.53 2.49 20.22
CA TRP A 212 -14.79 3.47 19.43
C TRP A 212 -15.52 3.87 18.14
N LEU A 213 -16.00 2.89 17.37
CA LEU A 213 -16.72 3.10 16.12
C LEU A 213 -18.10 3.74 16.33
N GLY A 214 -18.81 3.37 17.40
CA GLY A 214 -20.16 3.85 17.69
C GLY A 214 -20.23 5.19 18.43
N ILE A 215 -19.22 5.52 19.24
CA ILE A 215 -19.25 6.69 20.13
C ILE A 215 -18.16 7.71 19.78
N MET A 216 -16.92 7.26 19.55
CA MET A 216 -15.77 8.16 19.42
C MET A 216 -15.52 8.63 17.98
N LEU A 217 -15.64 7.73 17.00
CA LEU A 217 -15.52 8.06 15.57
C LEU A 217 -16.55 9.12 15.11
N PRO A 218 -17.85 9.06 15.50
CA PRO A 218 -18.83 10.10 15.12
C PRO A 218 -18.52 11.51 15.66
N VAL A 219 -17.62 11.64 16.64
CA VAL A 219 -17.15 12.93 17.17
C VAL A 219 -15.65 13.16 17.00
N LEU A 220 -14.98 12.37 16.14
CA LEU A 220 -13.54 12.49 15.87
C LEU A 220 -13.15 13.86 15.28
N GLY A 221 -14.07 14.54 14.59
CA GLY A 221 -13.90 15.91 14.12
C GLY A 221 -14.16 17.01 15.18
N VAL A 222 -14.59 16.66 16.40
CA VAL A 222 -14.83 17.64 17.47
C VAL A 222 -13.50 17.92 18.17
N LYS A 223 -12.94 19.12 17.96
CA LYS A 223 -11.58 19.50 18.42
C LYS A 223 -11.33 19.26 19.91
N SER A 224 -12.34 19.41 20.77
CA SER A 224 -12.25 19.16 22.23
C SER A 224 -12.29 17.69 22.64
N LEU A 225 -12.65 16.76 21.74
CA LEU A 225 -12.81 15.32 22.01
C LEU A 225 -11.83 14.44 21.19
N SER A 226 -11.42 14.92 20.02
CA SER A 226 -10.54 14.24 19.06
C SER A 226 -9.24 13.67 19.66
N SER A 227 -8.60 14.42 20.56
CA SER A 227 -7.38 13.98 21.27
C SER A 227 -7.63 12.72 22.10
N TYR A 228 -8.71 12.69 22.89
CA TYR A 228 -9.08 11.53 23.69
C TYR A 228 -9.49 10.34 22.80
N ALA A 229 -10.24 10.59 21.72
CA ALA A 229 -10.65 9.55 20.77
C ALA A 229 -9.45 8.82 20.14
N ILE A 230 -8.37 9.54 19.82
CA ILE A 230 -7.15 8.96 19.22
C ILE A 230 -6.27 8.30 20.29
N ALA A 231 -6.06 8.94 21.44
CA ALA A 231 -5.29 8.37 22.54
C ALA A 231 -5.91 7.07 23.09
N TYR A 232 -7.25 7.00 23.15
CA TYR A 232 -7.96 5.77 23.49
C TYR A 232 -7.73 4.66 22.46
N LEU A 233 -7.79 4.98 21.15
CA LEU A 233 -7.52 3.99 20.09
C LEU A 233 -6.08 3.48 20.14
N GLU A 234 -5.10 4.37 20.33
CA GLU A 234 -3.69 4.03 20.50
C GLU A 234 -3.52 3.06 21.68
N ARG A 235 -4.14 3.36 22.84
CA ARG A 235 -4.11 2.51 24.03
C ARG A 235 -4.82 1.17 23.83
N LEU A 236 -5.97 1.14 23.16
CA LEU A 236 -6.74 -0.06 22.85
C LEU A 236 -5.93 -1.02 21.96
N LEU A 237 -5.34 -0.50 20.89
CA LEU A 237 -4.52 -1.28 19.97
C LEU A 237 -3.21 -1.74 20.64
N LEU A 238 -2.57 -0.89 21.45
CA LEU A 238 -1.35 -1.25 22.17
C LEU A 238 -1.58 -2.40 23.16
N LEU A 239 -2.70 -2.37 23.89
CA LEU A 239 -3.06 -3.42 24.85
C LEU A 239 -3.40 -4.75 24.15
N HIS A 240 -4.17 -4.70 23.05
CA HIS A 240 -4.56 -5.88 22.28
C HIS A 240 -3.64 -6.11 21.08
N ALA A 241 -2.47 -6.71 21.34
CA ALA A 241 -1.54 -7.09 20.28
C ALA A 241 -2.17 -8.06 19.25
N ASN A 242 -2.96 -9.04 19.72
CA ASN A 242 -3.70 -9.96 18.85
C ASN A 242 -5.04 -9.35 18.41
N LEU A 243 -5.11 -8.94 17.15
CA LEU A 243 -6.27 -8.26 16.55
C LEU A 243 -7.45 -9.18 16.18
N THR A 244 -7.30 -10.52 16.26
CA THR A 244 -8.31 -11.48 15.76
C THR A 244 -9.71 -11.29 16.36
N LYS A 245 -9.81 -10.93 17.64
CA LYS A 245 -11.10 -10.64 18.31
C LYS A 245 -11.83 -9.41 17.75
N GLY A 246 -11.16 -8.57 16.97
CA GLY A 246 -11.74 -7.38 16.33
C GLY A 246 -12.16 -7.56 14.87
N PHE A 247 -11.85 -8.71 14.27
CA PHE A 247 -12.14 -8.97 12.86
C PHE A 247 -13.65 -9.04 12.57
N GLY A 248 -14.09 -8.44 11.47
CA GLY A 248 -15.50 -8.36 11.07
C GLY A 248 -16.32 -7.29 11.80
N ILE A 249 -15.71 -6.51 12.70
CA ILE A 249 -16.40 -5.40 13.42
C ILE A 249 -16.31 -4.08 12.63
N MET A 250 -15.24 -3.88 11.85
CA MET A 250 -15.02 -2.68 11.04
C MET A 250 -15.30 -2.96 9.56
N GLY A 251 -16.50 -2.62 9.09
CA GLY A 251 -16.84 -2.73 7.66
C GLY A 251 -16.25 -1.61 6.81
N PRO A 252 -16.49 -1.61 5.48
CA PRO A 252 -16.10 -0.51 4.59
C PRO A 252 -16.65 0.84 5.06
N LYS A 253 -17.92 0.88 5.49
CA LYS A 253 -18.63 2.08 5.96
C LYS A 253 -17.90 2.76 7.13
N GLU A 254 -17.34 1.97 8.04
CA GLU A 254 -16.61 2.44 9.21
C GLU A 254 -15.14 2.74 8.88
N PHE A 255 -14.52 1.97 7.99
CA PHE A 255 -13.11 2.09 7.60
C PHE A 255 -12.80 3.31 6.73
N PHE A 256 -13.64 3.61 5.73
CA PHE A 256 -13.34 4.67 4.77
C PHE A 256 -13.28 6.09 5.36
N PRO A 257 -14.13 6.48 6.34
CA PRO A 257 -13.93 7.72 7.10
C PRO A 257 -12.56 7.80 7.79
N LEU A 258 -11.95 6.68 8.18
CA LEU A 258 -10.64 6.65 8.85
C LEU A 258 -9.50 6.90 7.88
N LEU A 259 -9.58 6.34 6.67
CA LEU A 259 -8.71 6.68 5.56
C LEU A 259 -8.81 8.19 5.25
N ASP A 260 -10.03 8.71 5.13
CA ASP A 260 -10.28 10.12 4.82
C ASP A 260 -9.70 11.03 5.92
N PHE A 261 -9.91 10.73 7.21
CA PHE A 261 -9.29 11.46 8.33
C PHE A 261 -7.74 11.34 8.37
N ALA A 262 -7.17 10.18 8.04
CA ALA A 262 -5.72 9.95 8.11
C ALA A 262 -4.94 10.60 6.95
N PHE A 263 -5.54 10.75 5.76
CA PHE A 263 -4.81 11.14 4.56
C PHE A 263 -5.34 12.39 3.83
N MET A 264 -6.60 12.82 4.03
CA MET A 264 -7.08 14.06 3.41
C MET A 264 -6.64 15.30 4.22
N PRO A 265 -6.00 16.31 3.60
CA PRO A 265 -5.60 17.54 4.27
C PRO A 265 -6.81 18.43 4.59
N LYS A 266 -6.62 19.40 5.51
CA LYS A 266 -7.65 20.38 5.91
C LYS A 266 -8.94 19.78 6.48
N ASN A 267 -8.91 18.53 6.96
CA ASN A 267 -10.00 17.97 7.75
C ASN A 267 -9.98 18.54 9.19
N ALA A 268 -10.91 18.10 10.04
CA ALA A 268 -11.13 18.69 11.37
C ALA A 268 -10.09 18.30 12.46
N LEU A 269 -9.18 17.36 12.18
CA LEU A 269 -8.06 17.02 13.07
C LEU A 269 -6.92 18.04 12.97
N SER A 270 -6.16 18.22 14.06
CA SER A 270 -4.86 18.89 13.98
C SER A 270 -3.85 18.02 13.24
N PRO A 271 -2.81 18.61 12.60
CA PRO A 271 -1.77 17.83 11.91
C PRO A 271 -1.09 16.77 12.79
N SER A 272 -0.92 17.06 14.08
CA SER A 272 -0.41 16.11 15.09
C SER A 272 -1.31 14.89 15.29
N LEU A 273 -2.62 15.12 15.43
CA LEU A 273 -3.61 14.06 15.63
C LEU A 273 -3.83 13.24 14.35
N GLN A 274 -3.82 13.88 13.18
CA GLN A 274 -3.85 13.20 11.89
C GLN A 274 -2.62 12.28 11.72
N GLU A 275 -1.43 12.74 12.10
CA GLU A 275 -0.20 11.94 12.04
C GLU A 275 -0.20 10.77 13.06
N GLN A 276 -0.76 10.95 14.27
CA GLN A 276 -1.01 9.81 15.17
C GLN A 276 -1.97 8.80 14.55
N LEU A 277 -3.11 9.24 14.01
CA LEU A 277 -4.06 8.34 13.35
C LEU A 277 -3.43 7.58 12.16
N ARG A 278 -2.56 8.24 11.39
CA ARG A 278 -1.81 7.63 10.28
C ARG A 278 -0.87 6.52 10.74
N ARG A 279 -0.29 6.60 11.94
CA ARG A 279 0.54 5.53 12.54
C ARG A 279 -0.30 4.34 13.00
N LEU A 280 -1.53 4.58 13.43
CA LEU A 280 -2.48 3.52 13.80
C LEU A 280 -3.12 2.84 12.58
N TYR A 281 -3.26 3.58 11.47
CA TYR A 281 -3.96 3.16 10.25
C TYR A 281 -3.59 1.75 9.73
N PRO A 282 -2.32 1.30 9.67
CA PRO A 282 -1.99 -0.06 9.23
C PRO A 282 -2.67 -1.17 10.07
N ARG A 283 -2.85 -0.94 11.38
CA ARG A 283 -3.57 -1.88 12.27
C ARG A 283 -5.08 -1.79 12.12
N LEU A 284 -5.61 -0.61 11.77
CA LEU A 284 -7.03 -0.42 11.40
C LEU A 284 -7.36 -1.14 10.08
N LYS A 285 -6.46 -1.08 9.10
CA LYS A 285 -6.57 -1.80 7.81
C LYS A 285 -6.60 -3.32 8.02
N VAL A 286 -5.73 -3.87 8.86
CA VAL A 286 -5.77 -5.29 9.26
C VAL A 286 -7.08 -5.66 9.96
N LEU A 287 -7.61 -4.81 10.84
CA LEU A 287 -8.91 -5.03 11.49
C LEU A 287 -10.09 -5.03 10.51
N ALA A 288 -10.08 -4.13 9.53
CA ALA A 288 -11.11 -4.03 8.50
C ALA A 288 -11.07 -5.22 7.53
N PHE A 289 -9.88 -5.59 7.05
CA PHE A 289 -9.69 -6.70 6.11
C PHE A 289 -10.01 -8.06 6.75
N GLY A 290 -9.74 -8.19 8.06
CA GLY A 290 -10.25 -9.28 8.89
C GLY A 290 -9.57 -10.63 8.66
N ALA A 291 -10.29 -11.70 8.98
CA ALA A 291 -9.75 -13.07 8.98
C ALA A 291 -9.60 -13.72 7.60
N LYS A 292 -10.26 -13.16 6.57
CA LYS A 292 -10.44 -13.79 5.24
C LYS A 292 -10.41 -12.74 4.11
N PRO A 293 -9.34 -11.94 3.96
CA PRO A 293 -9.24 -10.90 2.94
C PRO A 293 -9.49 -11.43 1.52
N GLU A 294 -9.09 -12.67 1.24
CA GLU A 294 -9.28 -13.35 -0.04
C GLU A 294 -10.75 -13.57 -0.46
N ASN A 295 -11.70 -13.30 0.46
CA ASN A 295 -13.15 -13.37 0.26
C ASN A 295 -13.87 -12.04 0.57
N THR A 296 -13.16 -10.94 0.86
CA THR A 296 -13.77 -9.67 1.31
C THR A 296 -13.23 -8.41 0.62
N LEU A 297 -11.99 -8.39 0.12
CA LEU A 297 -11.40 -7.15 -0.40
C LEU A 297 -12.11 -6.60 -1.64
N HIS A 298 -12.80 -7.44 -2.41
CA HIS A 298 -13.66 -6.98 -3.50
C HIS A 298 -14.80 -6.04 -3.05
N THR A 299 -15.20 -6.05 -1.77
CA THR A 299 -16.20 -5.08 -1.24
C THR A 299 -15.59 -3.74 -0.87
N TYR A 300 -14.27 -3.67 -0.66
CA TYR A 300 -13.55 -2.42 -0.35
C TYR A 300 -13.09 -1.72 -1.64
N LEU A 301 -12.72 -2.49 -2.67
CA LEU A 301 -12.26 -1.98 -3.96
C LEU A 301 -13.10 -0.82 -4.56
N PRO A 302 -14.46 -0.85 -4.58
CA PRO A 302 -15.25 0.22 -5.17
C PRO A 302 -15.03 1.58 -4.48
N SER A 303 -14.90 1.56 -3.14
CA SER A 303 -14.74 2.77 -2.31
C SER A 303 -13.29 3.27 -2.23
N PHE A 304 -12.30 2.41 -2.54
CA PHE A 304 -10.95 2.85 -2.87
C PHE A 304 -10.91 3.50 -4.26
N LEU A 305 -11.48 2.85 -5.28
CA LEU A 305 -11.47 3.31 -6.66
C LEU A 305 -12.18 4.65 -6.82
N SER A 306 -13.34 4.85 -6.19
CA SER A 306 -14.07 6.12 -6.24
C SER A 306 -13.31 7.30 -5.62
N ARG A 307 -12.35 7.04 -4.72
CA ARG A 307 -11.53 8.05 -4.04
C ARG A 307 -10.25 8.42 -4.80
N ALA A 308 -9.81 7.61 -5.76
CA ALA A 308 -8.56 7.80 -6.49
C ALA A 308 -8.66 8.86 -7.59
N THR A 309 -9.09 10.07 -7.24
CA THR A 309 -9.25 11.20 -8.15
C THR A 309 -7.89 11.80 -8.55
N PRO A 310 -7.76 12.50 -9.70
CA PRO A 310 -6.50 13.14 -10.10
C PRO A 310 -5.94 14.10 -9.04
N ASN A 311 -6.84 14.81 -8.34
CA ASN A 311 -6.53 15.83 -7.33
C ASN A 311 -6.33 15.28 -5.91
N CYS A 312 -6.25 13.96 -5.72
CA CYS A 312 -5.97 13.41 -4.39
C CYS A 312 -4.50 13.64 -3.98
N PRO A 313 -4.21 13.93 -2.68
CA PRO A 313 -2.84 14.14 -2.19
C PRO A 313 -1.94 12.93 -2.45
N ASP A 314 -0.64 13.13 -2.69
CA ASP A 314 0.26 12.03 -3.08
C ASP A 314 0.32 10.84 -2.10
N ASP A 315 0.24 11.09 -0.78
CA ASP A 315 0.21 10.01 0.21
C ASP A 315 -1.14 9.28 0.23
N MET A 316 -2.26 9.98 0.02
CA MET A 316 -3.59 9.38 -0.18
C MET A 316 -3.59 8.54 -1.47
N LYS A 317 -3.08 9.11 -2.57
CA LYS A 317 -2.94 8.45 -3.87
C LYS A 317 -2.12 7.17 -3.75
N ARG A 318 -1.01 7.21 -3.02
CA ARG A 318 -0.15 6.05 -2.76
C ARG A 318 -0.88 4.97 -1.97
N GLU A 319 -1.57 5.31 -0.87
CA GLU A 319 -2.29 4.31 -0.06
C GLU A 319 -3.51 3.73 -0.78
N LEU A 320 -4.22 4.53 -1.58
CA LEU A 320 -5.31 4.06 -2.45
C LEU A 320 -4.80 3.07 -3.50
N LEU A 321 -3.73 3.41 -4.24
CA LEU A 321 -3.16 2.54 -5.28
C LEU A 321 -2.56 1.25 -4.70
N ASN A 322 -1.87 1.35 -3.56
CA ASN A 322 -1.39 0.19 -2.81
C ASN A 322 -2.54 -0.71 -2.37
N SER A 323 -3.59 -0.15 -1.76
CA SER A 323 -4.74 -0.91 -1.27
C SER A 323 -5.54 -1.56 -2.40
N MET A 324 -5.74 -0.88 -3.53
CA MET A 324 -6.37 -1.49 -4.71
C MET A 324 -5.51 -2.62 -5.28
N THR A 325 -4.18 -2.44 -5.35
CA THR A 325 -3.25 -3.50 -5.78
C THR A 325 -3.29 -4.71 -4.85
N GLU A 326 -3.41 -4.50 -3.54
CA GLU A 326 -3.59 -5.53 -2.52
C GLU A 326 -4.93 -6.29 -2.71
N CYS A 327 -6.04 -5.56 -2.94
CA CYS A 327 -7.34 -6.15 -3.27
C CYS A 327 -7.27 -7.06 -4.51
N LEU A 328 -6.56 -6.63 -5.56
CA LEU A 328 -6.37 -7.41 -6.81
C LEU A 328 -5.38 -8.58 -6.64
N CYS A 329 -4.44 -8.52 -5.69
CA CYS A 329 -3.48 -9.59 -5.42
C CYS A 329 -4.09 -10.73 -4.60
N VAL A 330 -4.93 -10.41 -3.62
CA VAL A 330 -5.39 -11.33 -2.57
C VAL A 330 -6.77 -11.90 -2.88
N ASP A 331 -7.72 -11.08 -3.32
CA ASP A 331 -9.10 -11.47 -3.61
C ASP A 331 -9.30 -11.61 -5.13
N ALA A 332 -9.70 -12.81 -5.56
CA ALA A 332 -9.88 -13.14 -6.98
C ALA A 332 -11.10 -12.45 -7.62
N GLN A 333 -12.10 -12.07 -6.83
CA GLN A 333 -13.33 -11.40 -7.30
C GLN A 333 -13.09 -9.91 -7.59
N SER A 334 -12.09 -9.29 -6.95
CA SER A 334 -11.71 -7.89 -7.15
C SER A 334 -11.48 -7.52 -8.62
N LEU A 335 -10.89 -8.41 -9.42
CA LEU A 335 -10.72 -8.18 -10.87
C LEU A 335 -12.04 -8.16 -11.64
N GLY A 336 -13.04 -8.94 -11.21
CA GLY A 336 -14.39 -8.92 -11.79
C GLY A 336 -15.16 -7.66 -11.41
N VAL A 337 -15.09 -7.26 -10.14
CA VAL A 337 -15.67 -5.99 -9.65
C VAL A 337 -15.05 -4.79 -10.36
N TRP A 338 -13.73 -4.78 -10.59
CA TRP A 338 -13.08 -3.71 -11.36
C TRP A 338 -13.62 -3.63 -12.79
N ARG A 339 -13.81 -4.77 -13.48
CA ARG A 339 -14.39 -4.80 -14.84
C ARG A 339 -15.79 -4.20 -14.89
N GLN A 340 -16.63 -4.46 -13.88
CA GLN A 340 -17.98 -3.89 -13.77
C GLN A 340 -18.00 -2.38 -13.47
N LEU A 341 -16.93 -1.85 -12.85
CA LEU A 341 -16.80 -0.44 -12.46
C LEU A 341 -16.05 0.42 -13.48
N TYR A 342 -15.33 -0.19 -14.42
CA TYR A 342 -14.41 0.46 -15.34
C TYR A 342 -15.02 1.66 -16.08
N THR A 343 -16.16 1.48 -16.74
CA THR A 343 -16.83 2.53 -17.53
C THR A 343 -17.35 3.70 -16.69
N LYS A 344 -17.58 3.49 -15.39
CA LYS A 344 -18.01 4.52 -14.43
C LYS A 344 -16.83 5.25 -13.77
N HIS A 345 -15.61 4.70 -13.90
CA HIS A 345 -14.42 5.14 -13.20
C HIS A 345 -13.18 5.08 -14.12
N LEU A 346 -13.30 5.59 -15.36
CA LEU A 346 -12.24 5.54 -16.37
C LEU A 346 -10.95 6.20 -15.90
N VAL A 347 -11.04 7.42 -15.38
CA VAL A 347 -9.89 8.21 -14.87
C VAL A 347 -9.17 7.48 -13.73
N GLN A 348 -9.94 6.99 -12.75
CA GLN A 348 -9.40 6.29 -11.59
C GLN A 348 -8.82 4.91 -11.98
N SER A 349 -9.43 4.25 -12.97
CA SER A 349 -8.90 3.01 -13.56
C SER A 349 -7.62 3.25 -14.36
N GLY A 350 -7.50 4.39 -15.07
CA GLY A 350 -6.26 4.79 -15.74
C GLY A 350 -5.11 4.99 -14.76
N LEU A 351 -5.36 5.68 -13.64
CA LEU A 351 -4.37 5.83 -12.55
C LEU A 351 -3.95 4.48 -11.94
N LEU A 352 -4.89 3.54 -11.77
CA LEU A 352 -4.59 2.19 -11.29
C LEU A 352 -3.82 1.35 -12.33
N LEU A 353 -4.17 1.44 -13.62
CA LEU A 353 -3.48 0.78 -14.73
C LEU A 353 -2.03 1.27 -14.85
N ASP A 354 -1.81 2.58 -14.85
CA ASP A 354 -0.47 3.18 -14.88
C ASP A 354 0.40 2.69 -13.71
N HIS A 355 -0.15 2.68 -12.49
CA HIS A 355 0.55 2.17 -11.31
C HIS A 355 0.91 0.67 -11.42
N LEU A 356 -0.02 -0.16 -11.90
CA LEU A 356 0.20 -1.60 -12.09
C LEU A 356 1.19 -1.91 -13.23
N LEU A 357 1.18 -1.12 -14.30
CA LEU A 357 2.12 -1.22 -15.42
C LEU A 357 3.54 -0.78 -15.01
N LYS A 358 3.67 0.28 -14.22
CA LYS A 358 4.95 0.72 -13.62
C LYS A 358 5.49 -0.33 -12.64
N SER A 359 4.62 -0.95 -11.84
CA SER A 359 4.96 -1.97 -10.84
C SER A 359 5.05 -3.40 -11.41
N TRP A 360 4.92 -3.59 -12.73
CA TRP A 360 4.65 -4.88 -13.37
C TRP A 360 5.64 -6.01 -13.03
N SER A 361 6.92 -5.69 -12.84
CA SER A 361 7.95 -6.68 -12.50
C SER A 361 7.74 -7.32 -11.13
N VAL A 362 7.17 -6.58 -10.17
CA VAL A 362 6.96 -6.96 -8.77
C VAL A 362 5.67 -7.75 -8.58
N LEU A 363 4.65 -7.51 -9.42
CA LEU A 363 3.32 -8.12 -9.28
C LEU A 363 3.37 -9.67 -9.30
N PRO A 364 2.53 -10.38 -8.50
CA PRO A 364 2.46 -11.83 -8.52
C PRO A 364 2.20 -12.42 -9.93
N PRO A 365 2.82 -13.56 -10.31
CA PRO A 365 2.63 -14.15 -11.64
C PRO A 365 1.16 -14.48 -11.98
N LYS A 366 0.37 -14.91 -10.98
CA LYS A 366 -1.08 -15.16 -11.09
C LYS A 366 -1.84 -13.88 -11.45
N LEU A 367 -1.61 -12.78 -10.72
CA LEU A 367 -2.21 -11.48 -11.03
C LEU A 367 -1.78 -11.01 -12.43
N ARG A 368 -0.49 -11.13 -12.81
CA ARG A 368 -0.02 -10.77 -14.15
C ARG A 368 -0.69 -11.55 -15.29
N LYS A 369 -1.14 -12.79 -15.07
CA LYS A 369 -1.96 -13.50 -16.06
C LYS A 369 -3.34 -12.84 -16.15
N ASN A 370 -4.06 -12.81 -15.04
CA ASN A 370 -5.45 -12.37 -14.99
C ASN A 370 -5.61 -10.87 -15.35
N LEU A 371 -4.59 -10.04 -15.11
CA LEU A 371 -4.55 -8.63 -15.47
C LEU A 371 -4.37 -8.41 -16.98
N LYS A 372 -3.73 -9.33 -17.72
CA LYS A 372 -3.76 -9.29 -19.20
C LYS A 372 -5.17 -9.54 -19.73
N GLU A 373 -5.88 -10.48 -19.13
CA GLU A 373 -7.27 -10.79 -19.48
C GLU A 373 -8.19 -9.61 -19.15
N THR A 374 -7.96 -8.92 -18.02
CA THR A 374 -8.67 -7.68 -17.66
C THR A 374 -8.35 -6.54 -18.63
N ILE A 375 -7.09 -6.31 -18.98
CA ILE A 375 -6.73 -5.25 -19.95
C ILE A 375 -7.27 -5.57 -21.35
N GLN A 376 -7.30 -6.84 -21.78
CA GLN A 376 -7.96 -7.18 -23.05
C GLN A 376 -9.48 -6.93 -22.99
N SER A 377 -10.13 -7.15 -21.86
CA SER A 377 -11.52 -6.72 -21.64
C SER A 377 -11.67 -5.21 -21.77
N PHE A 378 -10.77 -4.42 -21.17
CA PHE A 378 -10.79 -2.96 -21.26
C PHE A 378 -10.55 -2.45 -22.68
N ARG A 379 -9.69 -3.11 -23.48
CA ARG A 379 -9.49 -2.77 -24.90
C ARG A 379 -10.79 -2.89 -25.69
N VAL A 380 -11.49 -4.03 -25.57
CA VAL A 380 -12.79 -4.25 -26.23
C VAL A 380 -13.81 -3.20 -25.77
N THR A 381 -13.95 -2.96 -24.46
CA THR A 381 -14.90 -1.94 -23.96
C THR A 381 -14.52 -0.51 -24.38
N ASN A 382 -13.25 -0.19 -24.55
CA ASN A 382 -12.83 1.11 -25.10
C ASN A 382 -13.10 1.23 -26.60
N GLU A 383 -12.95 0.14 -27.35
CA GLU A 383 -13.29 0.04 -28.78
C GLU A 383 -14.81 0.19 -28.97
N GLU A 384 -15.62 -0.48 -28.14
CA GLU A 384 -17.10 -0.35 -28.09
C GLU A 384 -17.59 1.07 -27.69
N MET A 385 -16.88 1.77 -26.80
CA MET A 385 -17.23 3.15 -26.41
C MET A 385 -16.68 4.23 -27.37
N GLY A 386 -15.79 3.86 -28.29
CA GLY A 386 -15.11 4.81 -29.19
C GLY A 386 -16.07 5.57 -30.11
N ASP A 387 -17.15 4.92 -30.55
CA ASP A 387 -18.20 5.52 -31.38
C ASP A 387 -19.18 6.41 -30.60
N ALA A 388 -19.14 6.37 -29.26
CA ALA A 388 -20.15 7.00 -28.39
C ALA A 388 -19.64 8.17 -27.55
N VAL A 389 -18.36 8.17 -27.12
CA VAL A 389 -17.84 9.18 -26.17
C VAL A 389 -16.42 9.61 -26.54
N GLY A 390 -16.29 10.76 -27.21
CA GLY A 390 -15.01 11.41 -27.52
C GLY A 390 -14.32 12.10 -26.33
N SER A 391 -14.23 11.46 -25.16
CA SER A 391 -13.56 12.03 -23.98
C SER A 391 -12.05 11.78 -24.00
N GLN A 392 -11.28 12.78 -23.55
CA GLN A 392 -9.83 12.67 -23.40
C GLN A 392 -9.44 11.53 -22.44
N ASP A 393 -10.20 11.36 -21.35
CA ASP A 393 -10.01 10.30 -20.36
C ASP A 393 -10.05 8.88 -20.98
N LEU A 394 -10.91 8.68 -21.99
CA LEU A 394 -11.01 7.40 -22.69
C LEU A 394 -9.77 7.15 -23.56
N GLN A 395 -9.26 8.19 -24.22
CA GLN A 395 -8.04 8.10 -25.05
C GLN A 395 -6.80 7.80 -24.21
N GLU A 396 -6.63 8.48 -23.07
CA GLU A 396 -5.53 8.23 -22.13
C GLU A 396 -5.59 6.80 -21.55
N CYS A 397 -6.77 6.34 -21.14
CA CYS A 397 -6.96 4.99 -20.61
C CYS A 397 -6.79 3.90 -21.69
N ALA A 398 -7.23 4.16 -22.92
CA ALA A 398 -7.00 3.29 -24.06
C ALA A 398 -5.51 3.18 -24.40
N ALA A 399 -4.76 4.30 -24.40
CA ALA A 399 -3.31 4.29 -24.65
C ALA A 399 -2.55 3.41 -23.64
N LEU A 400 -2.90 3.48 -22.34
CA LEU A 400 -2.36 2.58 -21.31
C LEU A 400 -2.67 1.10 -21.60
N CYS A 401 -3.87 0.80 -22.11
CA CYS A 401 -4.27 -0.56 -22.47
C CYS A 401 -3.58 -1.12 -23.72
N GLN A 402 -3.07 -0.27 -24.62
CA GLN A 402 -2.31 -0.69 -25.82
C GLN A 402 -0.81 -0.96 -25.53
N VAL A 403 -0.30 -0.65 -24.33
CA VAL A 403 1.12 -0.85 -23.98
C VAL A 403 1.51 -2.33 -24.08
N LYS A 404 2.50 -2.64 -24.94
CA LYS A 404 3.10 -3.98 -25.03
C LYS A 404 3.72 -4.40 -23.69
N MET A 405 2.94 -5.15 -22.92
CA MET A 405 3.28 -5.75 -21.63
C MET A 405 4.72 -6.28 -21.59
N ARG A 406 5.60 -5.61 -20.85
CA ARG A 406 7.02 -5.96 -20.69
C ARG A 406 7.22 -7.24 -19.88
N GLY A 407 6.90 -8.38 -20.49
CA GLY A 407 7.44 -9.68 -20.09
C GLY A 407 8.91 -9.80 -20.50
N ARG A 408 9.62 -10.82 -19.97
CA ARG A 408 10.88 -11.26 -20.59
C ARG A 408 10.59 -11.61 -22.05
N GLY A 409 11.31 -10.99 -22.97
CA GLY A 409 11.20 -11.32 -24.39
C GLY A 409 11.54 -12.79 -24.65
N PHE A 410 10.97 -13.35 -25.72
CA PHE A 410 11.36 -14.68 -26.20
C PHE A 410 12.89 -14.73 -26.37
N PRO A 411 13.59 -15.79 -25.92
CA PRO A 411 15.04 -15.74 -25.69
C PRO A 411 15.84 -15.94 -26.98
N TRP A 412 15.67 -15.03 -27.94
CA TRP A 412 16.34 -15.01 -29.23
C TRP A 412 17.86 -15.16 -29.13
N SER A 413 18.50 -14.57 -28.12
CA SER A 413 19.94 -14.74 -27.88
C SER A 413 20.35 -16.18 -27.53
N LYS A 414 19.50 -16.94 -26.83
CA LYS A 414 19.74 -18.37 -26.57
C LYS A 414 19.48 -19.21 -27.81
N LEU A 415 18.45 -18.90 -28.59
CA LEU A 415 18.11 -19.63 -29.81
C LEU A 415 19.18 -19.40 -30.89
N LEU A 416 19.67 -18.16 -31.04
CA LEU A 416 20.82 -17.80 -31.87
C LEU A 416 22.10 -18.53 -31.42
N LEU A 417 22.36 -18.62 -30.11
CA LEU A 417 23.51 -19.36 -29.58
C LEU A 417 23.42 -20.87 -29.90
N VAL A 418 22.23 -21.48 -29.74
CA VAL A 418 22.01 -22.89 -30.12
C VAL A 418 22.22 -23.09 -31.63
N LEU A 419 21.72 -22.18 -32.47
CA LEU A 419 21.92 -22.21 -33.92
C LEU A 419 23.42 -22.09 -34.28
N LEU A 420 24.16 -21.18 -33.66
CA LEU A 420 25.60 -21.02 -33.85
C LEU A 420 26.39 -22.26 -33.42
N VAL A 421 26.02 -22.90 -32.29
CA VAL A 421 26.61 -24.17 -31.86
C VAL A 421 26.30 -25.30 -32.84
N PHE A 422 25.09 -25.33 -33.42
CA PHE A 422 24.73 -26.30 -34.46
C PHE A 422 25.55 -26.10 -35.74
N ILE A 423 25.72 -24.85 -36.21
CA ILE A 423 26.53 -24.51 -37.39
C ILE A 423 28.01 -24.85 -37.13
N ALA A 424 28.55 -24.47 -35.97
CA ALA A 424 29.93 -24.79 -35.60
C ALA A 424 30.16 -26.31 -35.48
N GLY A 425 29.20 -27.05 -34.91
CA GLY A 425 29.22 -28.51 -34.84
C GLY A 425 29.15 -29.17 -36.21
N PHE A 426 28.32 -28.66 -37.12
CA PHE A 426 28.22 -29.14 -38.50
C PHE A 426 29.53 -28.92 -39.27
N VAL A 427 30.11 -27.71 -39.19
CA VAL A 427 31.42 -27.40 -39.80
C VAL A 427 32.54 -28.26 -39.21
N ALA A 428 32.56 -28.45 -37.89
CA ALA A 428 33.54 -29.32 -37.23
C ALA A 428 33.35 -30.81 -37.57
N HIS A 429 32.13 -31.26 -37.87
CA HIS A 429 31.84 -32.60 -38.35
C HIS A 429 32.30 -32.79 -39.80
N ASP A 430 31.97 -31.86 -40.70
CA ASP A 430 32.38 -31.88 -42.11
C ASP A 430 33.92 -31.96 -42.23
N LEU A 431 34.62 -31.04 -41.56
CA LEU A 431 36.09 -31.01 -41.48
C LEU A 431 36.74 -32.30 -40.94
N ARG A 432 35.99 -33.14 -40.21
CA ARG A 432 36.49 -34.34 -39.54
C ARG A 432 36.05 -35.66 -40.19
N SER A 433 34.94 -35.65 -40.93
CA SER A 433 34.38 -36.82 -41.62
C SER A 433 34.72 -36.83 -43.12
N HIS A 434 34.85 -35.66 -43.75
CA HIS A 434 35.11 -35.50 -45.17
C HIS A 434 36.31 -34.58 -45.39
N GLY A 435 37.50 -35.18 -45.53
CA GLY A 435 38.78 -34.48 -45.66
C GLY A 435 38.85 -33.51 -46.83
N SER A 436 38.43 -32.27 -46.58
CA SER A 436 38.46 -31.12 -47.46
C SER A 436 37.77 -31.33 -48.82
N VAL A 437 36.46 -31.08 -48.86
CA VAL A 437 35.76 -30.72 -50.12
C VAL A 437 36.07 -29.26 -50.49
N ALA A 438 35.89 -28.33 -49.54
CA ALA A 438 36.08 -26.90 -49.75
C ALA A 438 37.51 -26.52 -50.20
N GLY A 439 38.55 -27.09 -49.58
CA GLY A 439 39.94 -26.78 -49.95
C GLY A 439 40.37 -27.43 -51.27
N ARG A 440 39.79 -28.57 -51.65
CA ARG A 440 39.99 -29.17 -52.99
C ARG A 440 39.37 -28.27 -54.07
N TYR A 441 38.17 -27.75 -53.81
CA TYR A 441 37.48 -26.82 -54.72
C TYR A 441 38.20 -25.46 -54.86
N LEU A 442 38.86 -25.00 -53.79
CA LEU A 442 39.71 -23.79 -53.81
C LEU A 442 40.98 -23.94 -54.68
N GLN A 443 41.47 -25.16 -54.90
CA GLN A 443 42.54 -25.40 -55.87
C GLN A 443 42.02 -25.48 -57.30
N THR A 444 40.88 -26.14 -57.55
CA THR A 444 40.34 -26.33 -58.91
C THR A 444 39.63 -25.10 -59.50
N SER A 445 39.19 -24.15 -58.66
CA SER A 445 38.46 -22.95 -59.12
C SER A 445 39.35 -21.76 -59.53
N GLY A 446 40.66 -21.79 -59.26
CA GLY A 446 41.60 -20.73 -59.68
C GLY A 446 41.48 -19.36 -58.98
N LEU A 447 40.41 -19.12 -58.20
CA LEU A 447 40.14 -17.85 -57.52
C LEU A 447 41.22 -17.39 -56.52
N THR A 448 42.08 -18.30 -56.06
CA THR A 448 43.22 -17.99 -55.17
C THR A 448 44.22 -17.01 -55.79
N SER A 449 44.44 -17.09 -57.10
CA SER A 449 45.28 -16.14 -57.83
C SER A 449 44.64 -14.74 -57.91
N VAL A 450 43.33 -14.69 -58.15
CA VAL A 450 42.54 -13.44 -58.28
C VAL A 450 42.45 -12.73 -56.93
N SER A 451 42.23 -13.46 -55.83
CA SER A 451 42.17 -12.87 -54.48
C SER A 451 43.54 -12.34 -54.03
N GLN A 452 44.64 -13.01 -54.34
CA GLN A 452 46.00 -12.50 -54.09
C GLN A 452 46.34 -11.26 -54.94
N GLN A 453 45.92 -11.20 -56.21
CA GLN A 453 46.07 -9.99 -57.03
C GLN A 453 45.21 -8.82 -56.54
N ALA A 454 43.98 -9.08 -56.09
CA ALA A 454 43.13 -8.05 -55.49
C ALA A 454 43.75 -7.52 -54.17
N TRP A 455 44.20 -8.41 -53.29
CA TRP A 455 44.80 -8.06 -52.00
C TRP A 455 46.11 -7.26 -52.14
N SER A 456 46.98 -7.64 -53.08
CA SER A 456 48.22 -6.89 -53.37
C SER A 456 47.94 -5.50 -53.95
N LYS A 457 46.95 -5.35 -54.84
CA LYS A 457 46.49 -4.02 -55.31
C LYS A 457 45.91 -3.17 -54.19
N ILE A 458 45.06 -3.73 -53.33
CA ILE A 458 44.46 -3.02 -52.19
C ILE A 458 45.54 -2.54 -51.21
N THR A 459 46.55 -3.36 -50.91
CA THR A 459 47.68 -2.95 -50.04
C THR A 459 48.64 -1.95 -50.69
N MET A 460 48.75 -1.91 -52.02
CA MET A 460 49.42 -0.83 -52.76
C MET A 460 48.68 0.50 -52.61
N TYR A 461 47.41 0.57 -53.01
CA TYR A 461 46.64 1.82 -52.98
C TYR A 461 46.40 2.32 -51.54
N SER A 462 46.21 1.42 -50.57
CA SER A 462 46.13 1.79 -49.15
C SER A 462 47.43 2.37 -48.59
N LYS A 463 48.60 2.11 -49.21
CA LYS A 463 49.88 2.76 -48.85
C LYS A 463 50.07 4.09 -49.57
N GLN A 464 49.60 4.24 -50.81
CA GLN A 464 49.68 5.51 -51.53
C GLN A 464 48.71 6.57 -50.99
N GLY A 465 47.49 6.18 -50.60
CA GLY A 465 46.50 7.07 -49.98
C GLY A 465 46.88 7.63 -48.61
N PHE A 466 47.99 7.17 -48.02
CA PHE A 466 48.49 7.61 -46.70
C PHE A 466 49.60 8.66 -46.77
N ARG A 467 49.85 9.29 -47.94
CA ARG A 467 51.01 10.20 -48.12
C ARG A 467 50.75 11.51 -48.87
N TYR A 468 49.49 11.95 -48.97
CA TYR A 468 49.12 13.29 -49.43
C TYR A 468 47.94 13.85 -48.63
N ASP A 469 48.23 14.71 -47.65
CA ASP A 469 47.24 15.58 -47.03
C ASP A 469 46.87 16.71 -47.99
N LEU A 470 45.73 16.61 -48.68
CA LEU A 470 45.03 17.76 -49.24
C LEU A 470 43.56 17.42 -49.54
N ILE A 471 42.67 17.88 -48.65
CA ILE A 471 41.23 17.67 -48.76
C ILE A 471 40.64 18.70 -49.73
N SER A 472 39.91 18.22 -50.75
CA SER A 472 39.06 19.06 -51.61
C SER A 472 37.61 18.57 -51.51
N PRO A 473 36.62 19.44 -51.22
CA PRO A 473 35.25 19.04 -50.85
C PRO A 473 34.35 18.72 -52.06
N GLN A 474 34.85 17.94 -53.04
CA GLN A 474 34.07 17.51 -54.21
C GLN A 474 34.09 15.99 -54.48
N THR A 475 35.00 15.22 -53.88
CA THR A 475 35.06 13.75 -54.05
C THR A 475 34.07 12.96 -53.18
N VAL A 476 33.20 13.62 -52.44
CA VAL A 476 32.27 12.99 -51.48
C VAL A 476 30.96 12.52 -52.14
N SER A 477 30.53 13.14 -53.25
CA SER A 477 29.23 12.88 -53.88
C SER A 477 29.15 11.64 -54.77
N GLU A 478 30.28 11.00 -55.11
CA GLU A 478 30.29 9.78 -55.93
C GLU A 478 30.27 8.50 -55.08
N TRP A 479 30.87 8.54 -53.89
CA TRP A 479 30.90 7.39 -52.96
C TRP A 479 29.54 7.08 -52.33
N THR A 480 28.66 8.07 -52.20
CA THR A 480 27.28 7.90 -51.71
C THR A 480 26.43 7.02 -52.64
N SER A 481 26.64 7.12 -53.96
CA SER A 481 25.90 6.35 -54.96
C SER A 481 26.23 4.85 -54.94
N PHE A 482 27.47 4.47 -54.59
CA PHE A 482 27.89 3.06 -54.58
C PHE A 482 27.46 2.31 -53.31
N TYR A 483 27.32 3.00 -52.17
CA TYR A 483 26.79 2.40 -50.94
C TYR A 483 25.25 2.33 -50.87
N SER A 484 24.56 3.09 -51.71
CA SER A 484 23.08 3.16 -51.76
C SER A 484 22.39 1.82 -52.07
N LEU A 485 23.05 0.93 -52.83
CA LEU A 485 22.37 -0.23 -53.43
C LEU A 485 22.34 -1.52 -52.58
N LEU A 486 23.00 -1.55 -51.40
CA LEU A 486 23.31 -2.80 -50.70
C LEU A 486 22.80 -2.92 -49.26
N LEU A 487 22.10 -1.89 -48.74
CA LEU A 487 21.56 -1.89 -47.36
C LEU A 487 20.15 -1.28 -47.30
N PHE A 488 19.13 -2.13 -47.36
CA PHE A 488 17.74 -1.76 -47.03
C PHE A 488 17.40 -2.19 -45.59
N VAL A 489 16.81 -1.27 -44.82
CA VAL A 489 16.09 -1.48 -43.52
C VAL A 489 16.95 -1.80 -42.26
N PRO A 490 16.88 -0.97 -41.19
CA PRO A 490 16.67 0.48 -41.18
C PRO A 490 17.59 1.26 -40.20
N PHE A 491 17.62 2.58 -40.40
CA PHE A 491 18.33 3.59 -39.62
C PHE A 491 17.70 3.83 -38.22
N ALA A 492 18.41 3.59 -37.11
CA ALA A 492 17.91 3.84 -35.74
C ALA A 492 18.99 3.87 -34.62
N ALA A 493 20.12 4.56 -34.79
CA ALA A 493 21.19 4.60 -33.76
C ALA A 493 21.87 5.96 -33.51
N ASP A 494 21.67 6.98 -34.35
CA ASP A 494 22.32 8.29 -34.19
C ASP A 494 21.55 9.22 -33.25
N ASN A 495 21.78 9.08 -31.93
CA ASN A 495 21.52 10.15 -30.95
C ASN A 495 22.13 9.91 -29.54
N CYS A 496 23.37 9.39 -29.43
CA CYS A 496 24.07 9.36 -28.14
C CYS A 496 25.60 9.13 -28.24
N ALA A 497 26.40 10.13 -28.67
CA ALA A 497 27.85 10.21 -28.42
C ALA A 497 28.51 11.55 -28.89
N SER A 498 27.91 12.71 -28.60
CA SER A 498 28.71 13.95 -28.55
C SER A 498 29.62 13.90 -27.32
N ASP A 499 30.78 14.56 -27.39
CA ASP A 499 31.79 14.68 -26.33
C ASP A 499 32.32 13.37 -25.72
N MET A 500 33.36 12.81 -26.35
CA MET A 500 34.65 12.78 -25.66
C MET A 500 35.83 12.56 -26.63
N SER A 501 36.87 13.37 -26.46
CA SER A 501 38.17 13.16 -27.11
C SER A 501 38.91 12.00 -26.43
N ILE A 502 39.48 11.10 -27.24
CA ILE A 502 40.75 10.37 -27.04
C ILE A 502 41.00 9.56 -28.32
N ASN A 503 42.05 9.90 -29.06
CA ASN A 503 42.45 9.16 -30.26
C ASN A 503 43.25 7.90 -29.87
N GLY A 504 42.95 6.77 -30.53
CA GLY A 504 43.63 5.50 -30.32
C GLY A 504 42.70 4.30 -30.45
N SER A 505 41.86 4.06 -29.43
CA SER A 505 41.15 2.78 -29.27
C SER A 505 40.15 2.44 -30.38
N LYS A 506 39.47 3.43 -30.98
CA LYS A 506 38.42 3.21 -32.00
C LYS A 506 38.94 2.49 -33.26
N SER A 507 40.22 2.65 -33.60
CA SER A 507 40.84 2.04 -34.80
C SER A 507 40.92 0.51 -34.71
N LEU A 508 41.20 -0.04 -33.53
CA LEU A 508 41.39 -1.48 -33.36
C LEU A 508 40.05 -2.24 -33.47
N THR A 509 38.99 -1.73 -32.84
CA THR A 509 37.65 -2.34 -32.88
C THR A 509 37.06 -2.37 -34.30
N VAL A 510 37.23 -1.28 -35.06
CA VAL A 510 36.78 -1.22 -36.46
C VAL A 510 37.58 -2.18 -37.34
N ARG A 511 38.91 -2.26 -37.16
CA ARG A 511 39.73 -3.27 -37.87
C ARG A 511 39.32 -4.71 -37.55
N PHE A 512 39.00 -5.01 -36.29
CA PHE A 512 38.55 -6.35 -35.87
C PHE A 512 37.15 -6.69 -36.44
N LEU A 513 36.22 -5.73 -36.47
CA LEU A 513 34.91 -5.91 -37.09
C LEU A 513 35.00 -6.11 -38.60
N ILE A 514 35.84 -5.35 -39.30
CA ILE A 514 36.09 -5.54 -40.74
C ILE A 514 36.75 -6.90 -41.00
N PHE A 515 37.71 -7.31 -40.15
CA PHE A 515 38.33 -8.63 -40.24
C PHE A 515 37.32 -9.77 -40.06
N LEU A 516 36.45 -9.70 -39.05
CA LEU A 516 35.37 -10.67 -38.86
C LEU A 516 34.39 -10.69 -40.04
N HIS A 517 33.96 -9.52 -40.50
CA HIS A 517 33.03 -9.40 -41.61
C HIS A 517 33.58 -10.01 -42.91
N HIS A 518 34.85 -9.70 -43.24
CA HIS A 518 35.46 -10.14 -44.49
C HIS A 518 35.93 -11.61 -44.48
N ASN A 519 36.46 -12.11 -43.35
CA ASN A 519 37.05 -13.46 -43.29
C ASN A 519 36.06 -14.55 -42.84
N TYR A 520 34.93 -14.19 -42.20
CA TYR A 520 33.97 -15.15 -41.65
C TYR A 520 32.55 -14.90 -42.15
N VAL A 521 32.04 -13.66 -42.09
CA VAL A 521 30.64 -13.38 -42.45
C VAL A 521 30.40 -13.45 -43.96
N LEU A 522 31.24 -12.80 -44.78
CA LEU A 522 31.12 -12.87 -46.24
C LEU A 522 31.26 -14.29 -46.79
N PRO A 523 32.28 -15.09 -46.41
CA PRO A 523 32.42 -16.46 -46.90
C PRO A 523 31.29 -17.37 -46.45
N ALA A 524 30.79 -17.22 -45.22
CA ALA A 524 29.62 -17.97 -44.74
C ALA A 524 28.34 -17.59 -45.50
N LEU A 525 28.10 -16.31 -45.77
CA LEU A 525 26.96 -15.86 -46.58
C LEU A 525 27.04 -16.37 -48.03
N ALA A 526 28.22 -16.31 -48.65
CA ALA A 526 28.44 -16.84 -50.00
C ALA A 526 28.19 -18.36 -50.06
N TYR A 527 28.70 -19.12 -49.09
CA TYR A 527 28.50 -20.56 -48.98
C TYR A 527 27.03 -20.93 -48.72
N VAL A 528 26.31 -20.17 -47.89
CA VAL A 528 24.88 -20.35 -47.65
C VAL A 528 24.05 -20.00 -48.89
N LEU A 529 24.40 -18.94 -49.62
CA LEU A 529 23.78 -18.61 -50.92
C LEU A 529 24.00 -19.71 -51.95
N GLU A 530 25.22 -20.26 -52.06
CA GLU A 530 25.49 -21.35 -53.00
C GLU A 530 24.80 -22.67 -52.60
N LEU A 531 24.69 -22.95 -51.29
CA LEU A 531 23.88 -24.07 -50.78
C LEU A 531 22.39 -23.88 -51.10
N LEU A 532 21.85 -22.67 -50.94
CA LEU A 532 20.46 -22.36 -51.31
C LEU A 532 20.25 -22.47 -52.83
N GLN A 533 21.22 -22.02 -53.65
CA GLN A 533 21.20 -22.17 -55.11
C GLN A 533 21.16 -23.65 -55.51
N ARG A 534 22.00 -24.50 -54.89
CA ARG A 534 22.07 -25.95 -55.14
C ARG A 534 20.84 -26.70 -54.61
N ALA A 535 20.30 -26.30 -53.45
CA ALA A 535 19.05 -26.83 -52.93
C ALA A 535 17.85 -26.45 -53.81
N TRP A 536 17.84 -25.23 -54.34
CA TRP A 536 16.82 -24.78 -55.30
C TRP A 536 16.88 -25.55 -56.62
N THR A 537 18.07 -25.72 -57.22
CA THR A 537 18.19 -26.51 -58.46
C THR A 537 17.84 -27.98 -58.24
N SER A 538 18.27 -28.59 -57.13
CA SER A 538 17.90 -29.98 -56.80
C SER A 538 16.40 -30.14 -56.53
N LEU A 539 15.75 -29.16 -55.89
CA LEU A 539 14.29 -29.11 -55.74
C LEU A 539 13.60 -28.97 -57.11
N GLN A 540 14.15 -28.14 -58.00
CA GLN A 540 13.61 -27.92 -59.34
C GLN A 540 13.74 -29.18 -60.22
N GLU A 541 14.88 -29.88 -60.18
CA GLU A 541 15.07 -31.20 -60.79
C GLU A 541 14.08 -32.23 -60.23
N SER A 542 13.94 -32.30 -58.90
CA SER A 542 13.00 -33.22 -58.24
C SER A 542 11.52 -32.89 -58.49
N CYS A 543 11.21 -31.69 -59.00
CA CYS A 543 9.89 -31.29 -59.47
C CYS A 543 9.76 -31.34 -61.01
N ASN A 544 10.63 -32.05 -61.73
CA ASN A 544 10.65 -32.15 -63.20
C ASN A 544 10.70 -30.78 -63.92
N GLY A 545 11.41 -29.81 -63.34
CA GLY A 545 11.67 -28.49 -63.93
C GLY A 545 10.79 -27.34 -63.41
N GLU A 546 9.61 -27.62 -62.83
CA GLU A 546 8.68 -26.59 -62.35
C GLU A 546 8.24 -26.83 -60.89
N VAL A 547 8.65 -25.93 -59.98
CA VAL A 547 8.41 -26.04 -58.53
C VAL A 547 6.96 -25.67 -58.18
N SER A 548 6.05 -26.58 -58.53
CA SER A 548 4.60 -26.47 -58.28
C SER A 548 4.24 -26.68 -56.80
N VAL A 549 3.14 -26.08 -56.36
CA VAL A 549 2.61 -26.21 -54.98
C VAL A 549 2.28 -27.67 -54.62
N SER A 550 1.87 -28.47 -55.61
CA SER A 550 1.68 -29.93 -55.47
C SER A 550 2.99 -30.66 -55.21
N CYS A 551 4.08 -30.34 -55.94
CA CYS A 551 5.40 -30.91 -55.69
C CYS A 551 5.91 -30.54 -54.29
N LEU A 552 5.85 -29.26 -53.92
CA LEU A 552 6.23 -28.79 -52.58
C LEU A 552 5.44 -29.49 -51.46
N ARG A 553 4.14 -29.74 -51.66
CA ARG A 553 3.31 -30.50 -50.71
C ARG A 553 3.74 -31.97 -50.61
N GLY A 554 4.14 -32.60 -51.73
CA GLY A 554 4.72 -33.94 -51.75
C GLY A 554 6.02 -34.02 -50.94
N HIS A 555 6.96 -33.11 -51.18
CA HIS A 555 8.21 -33.03 -50.42
C HIS A 555 7.98 -32.73 -48.93
N ALA A 556 7.06 -31.83 -48.59
CA ALA A 556 6.71 -31.54 -47.20
C ALA A 556 6.14 -32.77 -46.46
N LEU A 557 5.27 -33.56 -47.12
CA LEU A 557 4.73 -34.79 -46.55
C LEU A 557 5.81 -35.88 -46.42
N ALA A 558 6.65 -36.08 -47.44
CA ALA A 558 7.75 -37.03 -47.40
C ALA A 558 8.77 -36.69 -46.30
N PHE A 559 9.16 -35.41 -46.20
CA PHE A 559 10.05 -34.91 -45.15
C PHE A 559 9.44 -35.05 -43.75
N THR A 560 8.15 -34.75 -43.59
CA THR A 560 7.44 -34.91 -42.31
C THR A 560 7.40 -36.38 -41.90
N ASN A 561 7.06 -37.29 -42.81
CA ASN A 561 7.02 -38.73 -42.54
C ASN A 561 8.41 -39.30 -42.22
N SER A 562 9.45 -38.91 -42.97
CA SER A 562 10.83 -39.32 -42.71
C SER A 562 11.35 -38.78 -41.37
N THR A 563 11.05 -37.51 -41.05
CA THR A 563 11.42 -36.90 -39.77
C THR A 563 10.70 -37.58 -38.61
N TRP A 564 9.42 -37.93 -38.78
CA TRP A 564 8.62 -38.67 -37.81
C TRP A 564 9.16 -40.07 -37.56
N GLN A 565 9.50 -40.82 -38.62
CA GLN A 565 10.17 -42.13 -38.51
C GLN A 565 11.52 -42.01 -37.79
N MET A 566 12.35 -41.02 -38.13
CA MET A 566 13.63 -40.80 -37.44
C MET A 566 13.43 -40.45 -35.95
N LEU A 567 12.40 -39.68 -35.61
CA LEU A 567 12.00 -39.40 -34.22
C LEU A 567 11.54 -40.66 -33.48
N GLN A 568 10.75 -41.52 -34.14
CA GLN A 568 10.33 -42.82 -33.59
C GLN A 568 11.53 -43.74 -33.35
N HIS A 569 12.43 -43.90 -34.32
CA HIS A 569 13.66 -44.69 -34.16
C HIS A 569 14.57 -44.14 -33.05
N THR A 570 14.73 -42.81 -32.96
CA THR A 570 15.54 -42.18 -31.91
C THR A 570 14.92 -42.39 -30.52
N THR A 571 13.59 -42.27 -30.41
CA THR A 571 12.86 -42.50 -29.16
C THR A 571 12.90 -43.98 -28.76
N LEU A 572 12.86 -44.90 -29.73
CA LEU A 572 13.02 -46.33 -29.50
C LEU A 572 14.44 -46.67 -29.01
N ALA A 573 15.48 -46.08 -29.61
CA ALA A 573 16.86 -46.26 -29.17
C ALA A 573 17.10 -45.73 -27.74
N ILE A 574 16.58 -44.54 -27.42
CA ILE A 574 16.62 -43.97 -26.07
C ILE A 574 15.87 -44.87 -25.07
N LYS A 575 14.72 -45.44 -25.46
CA LYS A 575 13.97 -46.39 -24.62
C LYS A 575 14.76 -47.69 -24.38
N THR A 576 15.44 -48.22 -25.40
CA THR A 576 16.24 -49.45 -25.28
C THR A 576 17.42 -49.22 -24.34
N TRP A 577 18.16 -48.13 -24.54
CA TRP A 577 19.26 -47.69 -23.67
C TRP A 577 18.81 -47.45 -22.21
N ALA A 578 17.61 -46.88 -22.01
CA ALA A 578 17.03 -46.73 -20.68
C ALA A 578 16.62 -48.07 -20.04
N GLN A 579 16.29 -49.10 -20.81
CA GLN A 579 16.02 -50.45 -20.30
C GLN A 579 17.32 -51.21 -19.98
N GLU A 580 18.40 -51.01 -20.73
CA GLU A 580 19.75 -51.50 -20.42
C GLU A 580 20.28 -50.88 -19.11
N LEU A 581 20.04 -49.59 -18.87
CA LEU A 581 20.38 -48.91 -17.60
C LEU A 581 19.53 -49.33 -16.39
N LEU A 582 18.37 -49.96 -16.62
CA LEU A 582 17.43 -50.38 -15.55
C LEU A 582 17.42 -51.89 -15.33
N THR A 583 18.23 -52.66 -16.07
CA THR A 583 18.45 -54.09 -15.83
C THR A 583 19.77 -54.27 -15.06
N PRO A 584 19.77 -54.90 -13.87
CA PRO A 584 21.01 -55.19 -13.17
C PRO A 584 21.83 -56.21 -13.97
N ALA A 585 23.09 -55.89 -14.23
CA ALA A 585 24.05 -56.91 -14.67
C ALA A 585 24.27 -57.91 -13.53
N GLY A 586 24.13 -59.20 -13.85
CA GLY A 586 24.46 -60.33 -12.96
C GLY A 586 25.86 -60.86 -13.18
#